data_AF-A0A2L0LNJ5-F1
#
_entry.id   AF-A0A2L0LNJ5-F1
#
_cell.length_a   1.000
_cell.length_b   1.000
_cell.length_c   1.000
_cell.angle_alpha   90.00
_cell.angle_beta   90.00
_cell.angle_gamma   90.00
#
_symmetry.space_group_name_H-M   'P 1'
#
loop_
_entity.id
_entity.type
_entity.pdbx_description
1 polymer ?
#
loop_
_entity_poly.entity_id
_entity_poly.type
_entity_poly.pdbx_seq_one_letter_code
_entity_poly.pdbx_strand_id
1 'polypeptide(L)'
;MKRLLTLALLTLAIAGCDKAEQTAAVSGQCAKDTDCKGERICESGQCINPQPQPALLAKPASAPLAPSIAYEPLPVGDEGAGPFTVQGMELGTALNYQSRAGVMNVMEAVVADAESTGYVAIEKAYTFGPNRYVLVVSTGEGGNACPASTYVFSFDTASEHVDGKAEVDGCSEMVESMAEGNKLTIKKDGAATVVYNGQVK
;
A
#
# COMPACT_ATOMS: atom_id res chain seq x y z
N MET A 1 24.22 8.86 -46.15
CA MET A 1 25.17 8.46 -47.22
C MET A 1 26.12 7.39 -46.68
N LYS A 2 26.11 6.21 -47.31
CA LYS A 2 27.15 5.15 -47.41
C LYS A 2 28.21 5.01 -46.30
N ARG A 3 28.26 3.83 -45.66
CA ARG A 3 29.42 2.91 -45.71
C ARG A 3 28.95 1.44 -45.67
N LEU A 4 29.39 0.69 -46.67
CA LEU A 4 29.26 -0.76 -46.89
C LEU A 4 30.45 -1.50 -46.23
N LEU A 5 30.28 -2.78 -45.88
CA LEU A 5 31.25 -3.91 -45.94
C LEU A 5 30.57 -5.18 -45.35
N THR A 6 30.01 -6.08 -46.17
CA THR A 6 30.54 -7.40 -46.63
C THR A 6 30.73 -8.46 -45.52
N LEU A 7 29.85 -9.47 -45.41
CA LEU A 7 29.85 -10.81 -46.06
C LEU A 7 30.98 -11.77 -45.64
N ALA A 8 30.63 -12.90 -44.99
CA ALA A 8 31.30 -14.20 -45.15
C ALA A 8 30.39 -15.36 -44.70
N LEU A 9 29.97 -16.17 -45.67
CA LEU A 9 29.47 -17.54 -45.51
C LEU A 9 30.60 -18.47 -45.04
N LEU A 10 30.29 -19.53 -44.27
CA LEU A 10 30.90 -20.83 -44.50
C LEU A 10 29.99 -21.99 -44.05
N THR A 11 29.98 -23.02 -44.88
CA THR A 11 29.09 -24.20 -44.93
C THR A 11 29.82 -25.50 -44.55
N LEU A 12 29.04 -26.58 -44.42
CA LEU A 12 29.33 -28.01 -44.73
C LEU A 12 29.71 -29.03 -43.61
N ALA A 13 28.71 -29.86 -43.30
CA ALA A 13 28.63 -31.34 -43.38
C ALA A 13 29.78 -32.27 -42.93
N ILE A 14 29.44 -33.27 -42.10
CA ILE A 14 30.00 -34.63 -42.19
C ILE A 14 28.91 -35.66 -41.84
N ALA A 15 28.85 -36.73 -42.63
CA ALA A 15 27.94 -37.87 -42.59
C ALA A 15 28.52 -39.07 -41.82
N GLY A 16 27.62 -39.90 -41.26
CA GLY A 16 27.67 -41.38 -41.24
C GLY A 16 28.66 -42.11 -40.31
N CYS A 17 28.17 -43.02 -39.47
CA CYS A 17 28.52 -44.45 -39.51
C CYS A 17 27.69 -45.26 -38.49
N ASP A 18 27.02 -46.30 -39.01
CA ASP A 18 26.35 -47.38 -38.31
C ASP A 18 27.23 -48.07 -37.26
N LYS A 19 26.64 -48.39 -36.10
CA LYS A 19 27.01 -49.57 -35.33
C LYS A 19 25.80 -50.13 -34.62
N ALA A 20 25.21 -51.15 -35.23
CA ALA A 20 24.30 -52.06 -34.55
C ALA A 20 25.08 -52.81 -33.47
N GLU A 21 24.77 -52.54 -32.21
CA GLU A 21 25.22 -53.34 -31.09
C GLU A 21 23.99 -54.04 -30.50
N GLN A 22 23.86 -55.30 -30.93
CA GLN A 22 22.85 -56.27 -30.55
C GLN A 22 23.15 -56.69 -29.10
N THR A 23 22.57 -55.98 -28.14
CA THR A 23 22.58 -56.38 -26.73
C THR A 23 21.43 -57.35 -26.48
N ALA A 24 21.81 -58.50 -25.91
CA ALA A 24 20.93 -59.59 -25.56
C ALA A 24 19.68 -59.11 -24.81
N ALA A 25 18.52 -59.44 -25.35
CA ALA A 25 17.23 -59.20 -24.71
C ALA A 25 17.15 -60.05 -23.43
N VAL A 26 17.29 -59.38 -22.28
CA VAL A 26 16.61 -59.82 -21.06
C VAL A 26 15.13 -59.83 -21.42
N SER A 27 14.51 -61.00 -21.38
CA SER A 27 13.12 -61.22 -21.74
C SER A 27 12.17 -60.56 -20.72
N GLY A 28 12.06 -59.24 -20.80
CA GLY A 28 11.04 -58.42 -20.15
C GLY A 28 9.86 -58.19 -21.10
N GLN A 29 8.67 -57.98 -20.54
CA GLN A 29 7.43 -57.75 -21.29
C GLN A 29 7.34 -56.31 -21.86
N CYS A 30 8.20 -55.40 -21.42
CA CYS A 30 8.28 -54.01 -21.85
C CYS A 30 9.71 -53.46 -21.69
N ALA A 31 10.07 -52.44 -22.46
CA ALA A 31 11.29 -51.64 -22.26
C ALA A 31 10.99 -50.20 -21.85
N LYS A 32 9.81 -49.68 -22.21
CA LYS A 32 9.32 -48.34 -21.91
C LYS A 32 7.80 -48.35 -21.72
N ASP A 33 7.26 -47.31 -21.09
CA ASP A 33 5.84 -47.21 -20.73
C ASP A 33 4.90 -47.36 -21.93
N THR A 34 5.29 -46.87 -23.11
CA THR A 34 4.50 -46.99 -24.34
C THR A 34 4.34 -48.43 -24.84
N ASP A 35 5.17 -49.35 -24.36
CA ASP A 35 5.07 -50.78 -24.70
C ASP A 35 3.97 -51.46 -23.87
N CYS A 36 3.53 -50.82 -22.79
CA CYS A 36 2.47 -51.31 -21.93
C CYS A 36 1.10 -50.86 -22.44
N LYS A 37 0.14 -51.79 -22.43
CA LYS A 37 -1.24 -51.48 -22.85
C LYS A 37 -1.95 -50.66 -21.76
N GLY A 38 -2.62 -49.59 -22.19
CA GLY A 38 -3.39 -48.71 -21.32
C GLY A 38 -2.50 -47.75 -20.53
N GLU A 39 -2.87 -47.46 -19.29
CA GLU A 39 -2.17 -46.51 -18.40
C GLU A 39 -1.07 -47.16 -17.54
N ARG A 40 -0.60 -48.35 -17.94
CA ARG A 40 0.42 -49.10 -17.21
C ARG A 40 1.81 -48.52 -17.50
N ILE A 41 2.68 -48.54 -16.51
CA ILE A 41 4.08 -48.10 -16.62
C ILE A 41 5.01 -49.31 -16.67
N CYS A 42 6.15 -49.19 -17.35
CA CYS A 42 7.15 -50.24 -17.42
C CYS A 42 8.14 -50.10 -16.27
N GLU A 43 8.03 -50.98 -15.27
CA GLU A 43 8.95 -51.04 -14.15
C GLU A 43 9.69 -52.38 -14.17
N SER A 44 11.02 -52.34 -14.23
CA SER A 44 11.88 -53.54 -14.22
C SER A 44 11.53 -54.61 -15.28
N GLY A 45 11.04 -54.18 -16.45
CA GLY A 45 10.64 -55.08 -17.53
C GLY A 45 9.25 -55.72 -17.36
N GLN A 46 8.45 -55.25 -16.39
CA GLN A 46 7.04 -55.61 -16.23
C GLN A 46 6.14 -54.38 -16.30
N CYS A 47 5.03 -54.51 -17.02
CA CYS A 47 3.99 -53.50 -17.01
C CYS A 47 3.23 -53.56 -15.70
N ILE A 48 3.24 -52.49 -14.90
CA ILE A 48 2.52 -52.40 -13.63
C ILE A 48 1.50 -51.25 -13.66
N ASN A 49 0.49 -51.30 -12.80
CA ASN A 49 -0.44 -50.18 -12.65
C ASN A 49 0.23 -49.13 -11.74
N PRO A 50 0.27 -47.84 -12.14
CA PRO A 50 0.79 -46.79 -11.27
C PRO A 50 -0.03 -46.73 -9.98
N GLN A 51 0.64 -46.78 -8.83
CA GLN A 51 -0.04 -46.58 -7.54
C GLN A 51 -0.45 -45.11 -7.41
N PRO A 52 -1.71 -44.81 -7.07
CA PRO A 52 -2.12 -43.45 -6.77
C PRO A 52 -1.28 -42.92 -5.61
N GLN A 53 -0.51 -41.86 -5.85
CA GLN A 53 0.08 -41.09 -4.76
C GLN A 53 -1.08 -40.56 -3.91
N PRO A 54 -1.05 -40.71 -2.57
CA PRO A 54 -2.03 -40.09 -1.70
C PRO A 54 -2.00 -38.58 -1.98
N ALA A 55 -3.04 -38.07 -2.64
CA ALA A 55 -3.26 -36.65 -2.73
C ALA A 55 -3.34 -36.14 -1.29
N LEU A 56 -2.39 -35.31 -0.90
CA LEU A 56 -2.43 -34.59 0.37
C LEU A 56 -3.74 -33.79 0.35
N LEU A 57 -4.76 -34.32 1.01
CA LEU A 57 -5.99 -33.60 1.31
C LEU A 57 -5.63 -32.51 2.32
N ALA A 58 -5.03 -31.43 1.82
CA ALA A 58 -4.90 -30.20 2.57
C ALA A 58 -6.31 -29.64 2.75
N LYS A 59 -6.83 -29.76 3.97
CA LYS A 59 -7.98 -28.98 4.44
C LYS A 59 -7.72 -27.51 4.05
N PRO A 60 -8.66 -26.81 3.39
CA PRO A 60 -8.44 -25.40 3.08
C PRO A 60 -8.30 -24.66 4.41
N ALA A 61 -7.08 -24.20 4.69
CA ALA A 61 -6.87 -23.25 5.76
C ALA A 61 -7.59 -21.97 5.33
N SER A 62 -8.61 -21.57 6.09
CA SER A 62 -9.16 -20.23 5.97
C SER A 62 -8.02 -19.26 6.30
N ALA A 63 -7.48 -18.61 5.27
CA ALA A 63 -6.53 -17.54 5.46
C ALA A 63 -7.17 -16.50 6.41
N PRO A 64 -6.42 -15.95 7.38
CA PRO A 64 -6.91 -14.83 8.17
C PRO A 64 -7.40 -13.73 7.21
N LEU A 65 -8.60 -13.19 7.45
CA LEU A 65 -9.07 -12.01 6.72
C LEU A 65 -7.99 -10.94 6.85
N ALA A 66 -7.43 -10.51 5.72
CA ALA A 66 -6.43 -9.46 5.70
C ALA A 66 -7.02 -8.23 6.41
N PRO A 67 -6.26 -7.55 7.29
CA PRO A 67 -6.75 -6.33 7.92
C PRO A 67 -7.09 -5.29 6.85
N SER A 68 -8.38 -5.07 6.60
CA SER A 68 -8.86 -3.97 5.78
C SER A 68 -8.98 -2.73 6.68
N ILE A 69 -7.84 -2.15 7.03
CA ILE A 69 -7.83 -0.90 7.80
C ILE A 69 -8.50 0.17 6.96
N ALA A 70 -9.48 0.84 7.54
CA ALA A 70 -10.24 1.92 6.94
C ALA A 70 -10.18 3.16 7.83
N TYR A 71 -10.51 4.31 7.25
CA TYR A 71 -10.66 5.54 8.01
C TYR A 71 -11.89 5.47 8.92
N GLU A 72 -11.69 5.82 10.18
CA GLU A 72 -12.77 6.00 11.15
C GLU A 72 -12.82 7.46 11.58
N PRO A 73 -13.96 8.16 11.42
CA PRO A 73 -14.08 9.56 11.80
C PRO A 73 -14.03 9.70 13.32
N LEU A 74 -13.29 10.70 13.79
CA LEU A 74 -13.29 11.09 15.18
C LEU A 74 -14.30 12.21 15.40
N PRO A 75 -15.02 12.22 16.54
CA PRO A 75 -15.80 13.38 16.93
C PRO A 75 -14.90 14.61 17.04
N VAL A 76 -15.35 15.70 16.43
CA VAL A 76 -14.69 17.00 16.46
C VAL A 76 -15.56 17.94 17.27
N GLY A 77 -14.97 18.62 18.25
CA GLY A 77 -15.61 19.67 19.02
C GLY A 77 -14.69 20.87 19.21
N ASP A 78 -15.18 21.90 19.90
CA ASP A 78 -14.46 23.17 20.06
C ASP A 78 -13.14 23.03 20.82
N GLU A 79 -13.06 22.04 21.72
CA GLU A 79 -11.88 21.78 22.55
C GLU A 79 -10.86 20.83 21.90
N GLY A 80 -11.21 20.17 20.78
CA GLY A 80 -10.31 19.22 20.12
C GLY A 80 -10.99 18.04 19.43
N ALA A 81 -10.16 17.06 19.06
CA ALA A 81 -10.59 15.81 18.42
C ALA A 81 -9.60 14.67 18.75
N GLY A 82 -10.11 13.57 19.30
CA GLY A 82 -9.26 12.45 19.72
C GLY A 82 -8.21 12.88 20.76
N PRO A 83 -6.91 12.54 20.58
CA PRO A 83 -5.86 12.94 21.50
C PRO A 83 -5.37 14.40 21.30
N PHE A 84 -5.96 15.14 20.36
CA PHE A 84 -5.56 16.50 20.04
C PHE A 84 -6.50 17.49 20.73
N THR A 85 -5.93 18.54 21.33
CA THR A 85 -6.70 19.61 21.98
C THR A 85 -6.38 20.96 21.37
N VAL A 86 -7.38 21.83 21.30
CA VAL A 86 -7.24 23.21 20.82
C VAL A 86 -7.18 24.12 22.03
N GLN A 87 -6.19 25.01 22.08
CA GLN A 87 -6.02 25.94 23.19
C GLN A 87 -5.75 27.36 22.68
N GLY A 88 -6.61 28.30 23.05
CA GLY A 88 -6.37 29.72 22.83
C GLY A 88 -5.22 30.24 23.70
N MET A 89 -4.35 31.05 23.09
CA MET A 89 -3.20 31.70 23.70
C MET A 89 -3.31 33.22 23.53
N GLU A 90 -2.40 33.98 24.15
CA GLU A 90 -2.41 35.45 24.08
C GLU A 90 -2.22 35.98 22.64
N LEU A 91 -1.44 35.28 21.81
CA LEU A 91 -1.12 35.69 20.44
C LEU A 91 -1.56 34.69 19.36
N GLY A 92 -2.41 33.71 19.67
CA GLY A 92 -2.85 32.73 18.67
C GLY A 92 -3.56 31.52 19.28
N THR A 93 -3.54 30.40 18.58
CA THR A 93 -4.16 29.14 19.01
C THR A 93 -3.19 27.98 18.80
N ALA A 94 -2.96 27.18 19.85
CA ALA A 94 -2.17 25.96 19.76
C ALA A 94 -3.07 24.76 19.46
N LEU A 95 -2.59 23.87 18.59
CA LEU A 95 -3.12 22.52 18.45
C LEU A 95 -2.18 21.57 19.18
N ASN A 96 -2.57 21.14 20.37
CA ASN A 96 -1.73 20.38 21.26
C ASN A 96 -1.89 18.87 21.08
N TYR A 97 -0.79 18.16 21.26
CA TYR A 97 -0.76 16.71 21.45
C TYR A 97 0.04 16.37 22.71
N GLN A 98 -0.47 15.45 23.53
CA GLN A 98 0.24 14.98 24.72
C GLN A 98 1.23 13.88 24.32
N SER A 99 2.48 14.27 24.05
CA SER A 99 3.54 13.31 23.74
C SER A 99 4.17 12.71 25.01
N ARG A 100 4.99 11.68 24.82
CA ARG A 100 5.87 11.09 25.85
C ARG A 100 6.87 12.09 26.43
N ALA A 101 7.26 13.12 25.66
CA ALA A 101 8.21 14.15 26.09
C ALA A 101 7.53 15.38 26.72
N GLY A 102 6.20 15.44 26.70
CA GLY A 102 5.41 16.59 27.16
C GLY A 102 4.37 17.04 26.13
N VAL A 103 3.69 18.14 26.42
CA VAL A 103 2.74 18.75 25.48
C VAL A 103 3.53 19.36 24.32
N MET A 104 3.13 19.05 23.09
CA MET A 104 3.70 19.63 21.87
C MET A 104 2.64 20.40 21.10
N ASN A 105 3.01 21.54 20.52
CA ASN A 105 2.17 22.25 19.56
C ASN A 105 2.41 21.67 18.16
N VAL A 106 1.43 20.94 17.65
CA VAL A 106 1.50 20.26 16.35
C VAL A 106 1.60 21.25 15.19
N MET A 107 1.07 22.48 15.36
CA MET A 107 1.10 23.49 14.30
C MET A 107 2.51 23.91 13.91
N GLU A 108 3.50 23.79 14.80
CA GLU A 108 4.92 24.08 14.50
C GLU A 108 5.48 23.25 13.34
N ALA A 109 4.93 22.06 13.09
CA ALA A 109 5.31 21.22 11.95
C ALA A 109 4.43 21.47 10.70
N VAL A 110 3.23 22.02 10.89
CA VAL A 110 2.21 22.15 9.83
C VAL A 110 2.36 23.48 9.08
N VAL A 111 2.54 24.59 9.79
CA VAL A 111 2.65 25.92 9.19
C VAL A 111 4.08 26.44 9.25
N ALA A 112 4.34 27.57 8.56
CA ALA A 112 5.65 28.21 8.59
C ALA A 112 5.91 28.95 9.92
N ASP A 113 4.87 29.57 10.48
CA ASP A 113 4.93 30.30 11.75
C ASP A 113 3.67 30.00 12.56
N ALA A 114 3.82 29.17 13.59
CA ALA A 114 2.70 28.72 14.43
C ALA A 114 2.18 29.83 15.35
N GLU A 115 3.03 30.78 15.75
CA GLU A 115 2.68 31.86 16.66
C GLU A 115 1.83 32.93 15.97
N SER A 116 1.94 33.04 14.65
CA SER A 116 1.20 34.01 13.83
C SER A 116 -0.03 33.41 13.13
N THR A 117 -0.42 32.16 13.42
CA THR A 117 -1.57 31.52 12.76
C THR A 117 -2.93 32.12 13.14
N GLY A 118 -3.00 32.76 14.32
CA GLY A 118 -4.25 33.29 14.85
C GLY A 118 -5.21 32.17 15.26
N TYR A 119 -6.37 32.12 14.60
CA TYR A 119 -7.37 31.08 14.79
C TYR A 119 -6.86 29.74 14.27
N VAL A 120 -7.12 28.66 15.02
CA VAL A 120 -6.90 27.27 14.57
C VAL A 120 -8.13 26.47 14.95
N ALA A 121 -8.74 25.79 13.98
CA ALA A 121 -9.84 24.87 14.24
C ALA A 121 -9.68 23.56 13.49
N ILE A 122 -10.00 22.47 14.18
CA ILE A 122 -10.10 21.15 13.57
C ILE A 122 -11.44 21.09 12.82
N GLU A 123 -11.38 20.88 11.51
CA GLU A 123 -12.55 20.78 10.64
C GLU A 123 -13.01 19.32 10.51
N LYS A 124 -12.03 18.41 10.42
CA LYS A 124 -12.22 16.96 10.33
C LYS A 124 -11.06 16.26 11.00
N ALA A 125 -11.33 15.11 11.62
CA ALA A 125 -10.30 14.25 12.17
C ALA A 125 -10.66 12.78 11.92
N TYR A 126 -9.66 11.98 11.59
CA TYR A 126 -9.80 10.56 11.33
C TYR A 126 -8.67 9.78 11.97
N THR A 127 -8.98 8.57 12.43
CA THR A 127 -7.95 7.55 12.69
C THR A 127 -7.84 6.58 11.52
N PHE A 128 -6.65 6.06 11.29
CA PHE A 128 -6.36 5.01 10.30
C PHE A 128 -5.51 3.92 10.96
N GLY A 129 -6.19 2.94 11.56
CA GLY A 129 -5.53 1.91 12.37
C GLY A 129 -5.08 2.45 13.74
N PRO A 130 -4.15 1.77 14.42
CA PRO A 130 -3.86 2.07 15.83
C PRO A 130 -2.97 3.30 16.06
N ASN A 131 -2.15 3.68 15.08
CA ASN A 131 -1.05 4.62 15.31
C ASN A 131 -1.09 5.87 14.43
N ARG A 132 -2.16 6.10 13.69
CA ARG A 132 -2.15 7.12 12.64
C ARG A 132 -3.42 7.94 12.65
N TYR A 133 -3.23 9.25 12.63
CA TYR A 133 -4.31 10.21 12.51
C TYR A 133 -4.15 11.03 11.25
N VAL A 134 -5.27 11.46 10.68
CA VAL A 134 -5.32 12.48 9.63
C VAL A 134 -6.24 13.59 10.12
N LEU A 135 -5.71 14.80 10.19
CA LEU A 135 -6.45 15.98 10.62
C LEU A 135 -6.56 16.95 9.46
N VAL A 136 -7.71 17.61 9.39
CA VAL A 136 -7.96 18.76 8.53
C VAL A 136 -8.20 19.95 9.43
N VAL A 137 -7.39 20.99 9.27
CA VAL A 137 -7.35 22.15 10.16
C VAL A 137 -7.42 23.43 9.35
N SER A 138 -8.29 24.36 9.73
CA SER A 138 -8.32 25.72 9.18
C SER A 138 -7.59 26.69 10.10
N THR A 139 -6.85 27.61 9.52
CA THR A 139 -6.10 28.65 10.25
C THR A 139 -6.28 30.03 9.64
N GLY A 140 -6.36 31.09 10.43
CA GLY A 140 -6.42 32.45 9.91
C GLY A 140 -6.58 33.54 10.98
N GLU A 141 -6.29 34.80 10.64
CA GLU A 141 -6.36 35.90 11.62
C GLU A 141 -7.80 36.22 12.07
N GLY A 142 -8.81 35.87 11.27
CA GLY A 142 -10.22 36.25 11.47
C GLY A 142 -11.23 35.10 11.50
N GLY A 143 -10.78 33.84 11.54
CA GLY A 143 -11.65 32.65 11.48
C GLY A 143 -11.25 31.67 10.39
N ASN A 144 -12.22 30.89 9.88
CA ASN A 144 -12.01 29.85 8.85
C ASN A 144 -12.39 30.26 7.42
N ALA A 145 -12.84 31.51 7.22
CA ALA A 145 -13.07 32.11 5.91
C ALA A 145 -11.82 32.85 5.40
N CYS A 146 -11.70 33.02 4.09
CA CYS A 146 -10.59 33.77 3.46
C CYS A 146 -10.30 35.09 4.21
N PRO A 147 -9.05 35.35 4.60
CA PRO A 147 -7.79 34.77 4.09
C PRO A 147 -7.31 33.48 4.80
N ALA A 148 -8.17 32.73 5.48
CA ALA A 148 -7.78 31.48 6.13
C ALA A 148 -7.24 30.42 5.16
N SER A 149 -6.21 29.69 5.61
CA SER A 149 -5.66 28.49 4.94
C SER A 149 -6.23 27.23 5.56
N THR A 150 -6.41 26.18 4.77
CA THR A 150 -6.79 24.84 5.26
C THR A 150 -5.68 23.85 4.99
N TYR A 151 -5.23 23.17 6.03
CA TYR A 151 -4.18 22.16 5.97
C TYR A 151 -4.75 20.78 6.25
N VAL A 152 -4.24 19.80 5.52
CA VAL A 152 -4.44 18.37 5.80
C VAL A 152 -3.09 17.81 6.18
N PHE A 153 -2.99 17.14 7.33
CA PHE A 153 -1.74 16.51 7.75
C PHE A 153 -1.96 15.13 8.37
N SER A 154 -0.95 14.28 8.26
CA SER A 154 -0.90 12.99 8.93
C SER A 154 0.02 13.03 10.13
N PHE A 155 -0.39 12.38 11.22
CA PHE A 155 0.36 12.29 12.47
C PHE A 155 0.56 10.82 12.84
N ASP A 156 1.81 10.42 13.02
CA ASP A 156 2.18 9.08 13.52
C ASP A 156 2.41 9.14 15.04
N THR A 157 1.61 8.41 15.80
CA THR A 157 1.74 8.35 17.26
C THR A 157 2.89 7.47 17.72
N ALA A 158 3.41 6.58 16.87
CA ALA A 158 4.57 5.77 17.22
C ALA A 158 5.83 6.64 17.31
N SER A 159 6.05 7.50 16.30
CA SER A 159 7.15 8.48 16.26
C SER A 159 6.80 9.84 16.89
N GLU A 160 5.51 10.10 17.18
CA GLU A 160 4.98 11.37 17.72
C GLU A 160 5.33 12.58 16.85
N HIS A 161 5.07 12.48 15.54
CA HIS A 161 5.41 13.54 14.59
C HIS A 161 4.43 13.62 13.41
N VAL A 162 4.38 14.80 12.78
CA VAL A 162 3.68 15.04 11.52
C VAL A 162 4.53 14.50 10.37
N ASP A 163 4.08 13.43 9.72
CA ASP A 163 4.88 12.74 8.69
C ASP A 163 4.44 13.05 7.25
N GLY A 164 3.46 13.94 7.09
CA GLY A 164 2.98 14.44 5.81
C GLY A 164 2.01 15.59 5.99
N LYS A 165 2.02 16.55 5.06
CA LYS A 165 1.10 17.68 5.06
C LYS A 165 0.85 18.23 3.65
N ALA A 166 -0.33 18.79 3.44
CA ALA A 166 -0.72 19.48 2.22
C ALA A 166 -1.67 20.63 2.56
N GLU A 167 -1.64 21.70 1.77
CA GLU A 167 -2.64 22.76 1.82
C GLU A 167 -3.77 22.46 0.82
N VAL A 168 -5.00 22.83 1.17
CA VAL A 168 -6.18 22.72 0.31
C VAL A 168 -6.74 24.12 0.09
N ASP A 169 -6.50 24.66 -1.09
CA ASP A 169 -6.94 26.00 -1.47
C ASP A 169 -8.47 26.12 -1.44
N GLY A 170 -8.97 27.25 -0.95
CA GLY A 170 -10.39 27.60 -1.00
C GLY A 170 -10.80 28.64 0.04
N CYS A 171 -11.88 29.35 -0.23
CA CYS A 171 -12.46 30.37 0.66
C CYS A 171 -13.72 29.90 1.42
N SER A 172 -14.26 28.72 1.11
CA SER A 172 -15.37 28.12 1.84
C SER A 172 -15.04 27.92 3.31
N GLU A 173 -15.98 28.29 4.16
CA GLU A 173 -15.98 27.85 5.57
C GLU A 173 -16.29 26.35 5.69
N MET A 174 -16.86 25.73 4.63
CA MET A 174 -17.21 24.32 4.64
C MET A 174 -16.11 23.44 4.03
N VAL A 175 -15.69 22.44 4.81
CA VAL A 175 -14.83 21.35 4.33
C VAL A 175 -15.65 20.07 4.17
N GLU A 176 -15.64 19.52 2.96
CA GLU A 176 -16.25 18.23 2.66
C GLU A 176 -15.20 17.11 2.72
N SER A 177 -15.64 15.92 3.13
CA SER A 177 -14.74 14.77 3.29
C SER A 177 -15.47 13.46 3.03
N MET A 178 -14.82 12.55 2.29
CA MET A 178 -15.37 11.24 1.95
C MET A 178 -14.32 10.15 2.16
N ALA A 179 -14.64 9.18 3.04
CA ALA A 179 -13.80 8.04 3.35
C ALA A 179 -14.32 6.77 2.64
N GLU A 180 -13.44 6.09 1.91
CA GLU A 180 -13.71 4.88 1.14
C GLU A 180 -12.58 3.86 1.35
N GLY A 181 -12.74 2.99 2.35
CA GLY A 181 -11.69 2.04 2.73
C GLY A 181 -10.41 2.75 3.13
N ASN A 182 -9.33 2.57 2.34
CA ASN A 182 -8.03 3.17 2.59
C ASN A 182 -7.80 4.53 1.91
N LYS A 183 -8.85 5.12 1.32
CA LYS A 183 -8.80 6.43 0.66
C LYS A 183 -9.66 7.43 1.42
N LEU A 184 -9.11 8.61 1.68
CA LEU A 184 -9.83 9.77 2.19
C LEU A 184 -9.70 10.91 1.19
N THR A 185 -10.83 11.46 0.75
CA THR A 185 -10.86 12.65 -0.13
C THR A 185 -11.33 13.84 0.69
N ILE A 186 -10.57 14.92 0.70
CA ILE A 186 -10.89 16.20 1.33
C ILE A 186 -11.12 17.22 0.22
N LYS A 187 -12.21 17.99 0.29
CA LYS A 187 -12.54 19.02 -0.70
C LYS A 187 -12.90 20.34 -0.04
N LYS A 188 -12.49 21.44 -0.68
CA LYS A 188 -12.83 22.82 -0.34
C LYS A 188 -12.87 23.63 -1.63
N ASP A 189 -13.96 24.34 -1.92
CA ASP A 189 -14.15 25.18 -3.13
C ASP A 189 -13.67 24.59 -4.46
N GLY A 190 -13.92 23.29 -4.68
CA GLY A 190 -13.53 22.61 -5.91
C GLY A 190 -12.08 22.16 -5.98
N ALA A 191 -11.21 22.59 -5.04
CA ALA A 191 -9.94 21.95 -4.79
C ALA A 191 -10.14 20.63 -4.02
N ALA A 192 -9.26 19.67 -4.25
CA ALA A 192 -9.34 18.37 -3.60
C ALA A 192 -7.96 17.79 -3.32
N THR A 193 -7.80 17.24 -2.13
CA THR A 193 -6.63 16.45 -1.73
C THR A 193 -7.08 15.03 -1.40
N VAL A 194 -6.28 14.04 -1.81
CA VAL A 194 -6.54 12.63 -1.55
C VAL A 194 -5.44 12.06 -0.68
N VAL A 195 -5.83 11.42 0.42
CA VAL A 195 -4.96 10.77 1.39
C VAL A 195 -5.17 9.28 1.29
N TYR A 196 -4.08 8.52 1.19
CA TYR A 196 -4.13 7.06 1.15
C TYR A 196 -3.44 6.47 2.36
N ASN A 197 -4.04 5.44 2.95
CA ASN A 197 -3.48 4.70 4.08
C ASN A 197 -3.11 5.59 5.28
N GLY A 198 -3.86 6.67 5.51
CA GLY A 198 -3.61 7.64 6.57
C GLY A 198 -2.38 8.52 6.37
N GLN A 199 -1.74 8.50 5.20
CA GLN A 199 -0.51 9.26 4.94
C GLN A 199 -0.74 10.35 3.90
N VAL A 200 -0.47 11.58 4.29
CA VAL A 200 -0.46 12.74 3.39
C VAL A 200 0.88 12.80 2.68
N LYS A 201 0.88 13.19 1.40
CA LYS A 201 2.09 13.28 0.57
C LYS A 201 2.41 14.72 0.22
#